data_AF-A0A533YYQ9-F1
#
_entry.id   AF-A0A533YYQ9-F1
#
_cell.length_a   1.000
_cell.length_b   1.000
_cell.length_c   1.000
_cell.angle_alpha   90.00
_cell.angle_beta   90.00
_cell.angle_gamma   90.00
#
_symmetry.space_group_name_H-M   'P 1'
#
loop_
_entity.id
_entity.type
_entity.pdbx_description
1 polymer ?
#
loop_
_entity_poly.entity_id
_entity_poly.type
_entity_poly.pdbx_seq_one_letter_code
_entity_poly.pdbx_strand_id
1 'polypeptide(L)'
;MSHPAVVERTSEGRRWDGFFLVVLVPIYHAVGGFFVLDFVLSGQYTWGRTLRTFVLLLSNLVLAFEFVYRDLCTNRPDWPRERVMKSVIMYCVIPFCVGMAVLLVLFVIK
;
A
#
# COMPACT_ATOMS: atom_id res chain seq x y z
N MET A 1 0.45 10.54 -42.87
CA MET A 1 -0.68 9.81 -42.25
C MET A 1 -0.11 8.95 -41.13
N SER A 2 -0.20 9.44 -39.90
CA SER A 2 0.36 8.78 -38.70
C SER A 2 -0.72 7.88 -38.12
N HIS A 3 -0.55 6.56 -38.23
CA HIS A 3 -1.40 5.59 -37.54
C HIS A 3 -1.23 5.76 -36.03
N PRO A 4 -2.31 5.86 -35.23
CA PRO A 4 -2.19 5.74 -33.79
C PRO A 4 -1.82 4.28 -33.48
N ALA A 5 -0.67 4.07 -32.86
CA ALA A 5 -0.29 2.78 -32.30
C ALA A 5 -1.31 2.44 -31.21
N VAL A 6 -2.28 1.59 -31.55
CA VAL A 6 -3.14 0.93 -30.56
C VAL A 6 -2.22 -0.03 -29.81
N VAL A 7 -1.71 0.43 -28.67
CA VAL A 7 -1.01 -0.42 -27.70
C VAL A 7 -2.02 -1.44 -27.22
N GLU A 8 -1.98 -2.62 -27.83
CA GLU A 8 -2.71 -3.80 -27.42
C GLU A 8 -2.19 -4.20 -26.04
N ARG A 9 -2.82 -3.66 -24.97
CA ARG A 9 -2.57 -4.11 -23.60
C ARG A 9 -2.97 -5.57 -23.53
N THR A 10 -1.98 -6.45 -23.67
CA THR A 10 -2.12 -7.90 -23.57
C THR A 10 -2.85 -8.26 -22.27
N SER A 11 -3.81 -9.17 -22.37
CA SER A 11 -4.69 -9.59 -21.27
C SER A 11 -3.93 -10.15 -20.07
N GLU A 12 -2.68 -10.59 -20.26
CA GLU A 12 -1.78 -11.01 -19.18
C GLU A 12 -1.45 -9.88 -18.21
N GLY A 13 -1.14 -8.66 -18.69
CA GLY A 13 -0.84 -7.51 -17.81
C GLY A 13 -1.99 -7.21 -16.84
N ARG A 14 -3.23 -7.30 -17.34
CA ARG A 14 -4.46 -7.10 -16.55
C ARG A 14 -4.65 -8.12 -15.43
N ARG A 15 -4.12 -9.34 -15.57
CA ARG A 15 -4.22 -10.41 -14.56
C ARG A 15 -3.21 -10.23 -13.43
N TRP A 16 -2.02 -9.71 -13.74
CA TRP A 16 -1.01 -9.37 -12.74
C TRP A 16 -1.41 -8.14 -11.92
N ASP A 17 -2.09 -7.15 -12.53
CA ASP A 17 -2.57 -5.95 -11.85
C ASP A 17 -3.50 -6.28 -10.67
N GLY A 18 -4.44 -7.22 -10.87
CA GLY A 18 -5.36 -7.64 -9.82
C GLY A 18 -4.68 -8.37 -8.66
N PHE A 19 -3.76 -9.30 -8.95
CA PHE A 19 -3.01 -10.02 -7.93
C PHE A 19 -2.10 -9.08 -7.12
N PHE A 20 -1.43 -8.15 -7.79
CA PHE A 20 -0.57 -7.15 -7.15
C PHE A 20 -1.35 -6.29 -6.16
N LEU A 21 -2.50 -5.76 -6.57
CA LEU A 21 -3.35 -4.92 -5.73
C LEU A 21 -4.00 -5.67 -4.56
N VAL A 22 -4.40 -6.93 -4.76
CA VAL A 22 -5.14 -7.70 -3.75
C VAL A 22 -4.23 -8.43 -2.77
N VAL A 23 -3.01 -8.79 -3.18
CA VAL A 23 -2.10 -9.60 -2.37
C VAL A 23 -0.87 -8.81 -1.97
N LEU A 24 -0.11 -8.30 -2.93
CA LEU A 24 1.19 -7.70 -2.64
C LEU A 24 1.07 -6.37 -1.90
N VAL A 25 0.14 -5.51 -2.32
CA VAL A 25 -0.09 -4.20 -1.69
C VAL A 25 -0.52 -4.36 -0.22
N PRO A 26 -1.53 -5.17 0.14
CA PRO A 26 -1.89 -5.42 1.53
C PRO A 26 -0.76 -6.01 2.37
N ILE A 27 0.01 -6.96 1.83
CA ILE A 27 1.15 -7.56 2.54
C ILE A 27 2.21 -6.50 2.82
N TYR A 28 2.56 -5.68 1.83
CA TYR A 28 3.54 -4.62 1.99
C TYR A 28 3.11 -3.62 3.07
N HIS A 29 1.83 -3.23 3.05
CA HIS A 29 1.26 -2.34 4.07
C HIS A 29 1.23 -2.97 5.46
N ALA A 30 0.89 -4.25 5.59
CA ALA A 30 0.92 -4.96 6.87
C ALA A 30 2.34 -5.04 7.45
N VAL A 31 3.33 -5.39 6.62
CA VAL A 31 4.73 -5.39 7.03
C VAL A 31 5.20 -3.98 7.41
N GLY A 32 4.79 -2.97 6.64
CA GLY A 32 5.05 -1.56 6.94
C GLY A 32 4.51 -1.14 8.31
N GLY A 33 3.24 -1.44 8.60
CA GLY A 33 2.61 -1.14 9.89
C GLY A 33 3.30 -1.82 11.06
N PHE A 34 3.65 -3.10 10.91
CA PHE A 34 4.41 -3.84 11.91
C PHE A 34 5.73 -3.16 12.26
N PHE A 35 6.56 -2.82 11.26
CA PHE A 35 7.87 -2.21 11.51
C PHE A 35 7.79 -0.77 12.02
N VAL A 36 6.81 0.01 11.56
CA VAL A 36 6.59 1.36 12.07
C VAL A 36 6.24 1.31 13.55
N LEU A 37 5.36 0.40 13.96
CA LEU A 37 4.99 0.27 15.37
C LEU A 37 6.13 -0.30 16.21
N ASP A 38 6.91 -1.25 15.69
CA ASP A 38 8.11 -1.77 16.38
C ASP A 38 9.08 -0.63 16.68
N PHE A 39 9.32 0.25 15.71
CA PHE A 39 10.15 1.41 15.91
C PHE A 39 9.62 2.33 17.02
N VAL A 40 8.31 2.63 17.02
CA VAL A 40 7.65 3.46 18.03
C VAL A 40 7.74 2.81 19.42
N LEU A 41 7.50 1.51 19.54
CA LEU A 41 7.58 0.80 20.81
C LEU A 41 9.01 0.58 21.30
N SER A 42 10.00 0.56 20.39
CA SER A 42 11.39 0.31 20.75
C SER A 42 12.00 1.38 21.65
N GLY A 43 11.50 2.62 21.60
CA GLY A 43 12.05 3.76 22.35
C GLY A 43 13.49 4.16 21.95
N GLN A 44 14.09 3.50 20.96
CA GLN A 44 15.47 3.73 20.50
C GLN A 44 15.50 4.56 19.23
N TYR A 45 15.31 5.86 19.37
CA TYR A 45 15.17 6.82 18.28
C TYR A 45 16.52 7.34 17.79
N THR A 46 17.36 6.46 17.24
CA THR A 46 18.61 6.88 16.59
C THR A 46 18.33 7.47 15.22
N TRP A 47 19.15 8.43 14.78
CA TRP A 47 18.97 9.11 13.48
C TRP A 47 18.83 8.13 12.31
N GLY A 48 19.70 7.12 12.24
CA GLY A 48 19.65 6.11 11.18
C GLY A 48 18.38 5.26 11.20
N ARG A 49 17.89 4.88 12.39
CA ARG A 49 16.66 4.08 12.52
C ARG A 49 15.43 4.93 12.19
N THR A 50 15.38 6.17 12.67
CA THR A 50 14.31 7.13 12.35
C THR A 50 14.21 7.38 10.85
N LEU A 51 15.33 7.64 10.18
CA LEU A 51 15.35 7.89 8.74
C LEU A 51 14.86 6.66 7.96
N ARG A 52 15.27 5.45 8.37
CA ARG A 52 14.82 4.20 7.75
C ARG A 52 13.31 4.00 7.92
N THR A 53 12.76 4.23 9.11
CA THR A 53 11.32 4.16 9.36
C THR A 53 10.56 5.23 8.59
N PHE A 54 11.12 6.43 8.48
CA PHE A 54 10.54 7.52 7.71
C PHE A 54 10.48 7.19 6.21
N VAL A 55 11.56 6.64 5.65
CA VAL A 55 11.57 6.17 4.26
C VAL A 55 10.54 5.06 4.06
N LEU A 56 10.44 4.09 4.98
CA LEU A 56 9.43 3.02 4.92
C LEU A 56 8.00 3.59 4.95
N LEU A 57 7.74 4.58 5.80
CA LEU A 57 6.43 5.25 5.88
C LEU A 57 6.11 6.00 4.57
N LEU A 58 7.07 6.73 4.03
CA LEU A 58 6.92 7.42 2.74
C LEU A 58 6.72 6.44 1.59
N SER A 59 7.46 5.34 1.54
CA SER A 59 7.26 4.30 0.53
C SER A 59 5.86 3.72 0.59
N ASN A 60 5.34 3.42 1.79
CA ASN A 60 3.96 2.99 1.98
C ASN A 60 2.96 4.03 1.46
N LEU A 61 3.16 5.31 1.78
CA LEU A 61 2.27 6.37 1.34
C LEU A 61 2.26 6.53 -0.18
N VAL A 62 3.45 6.50 -0.81
CA VAL A 62 3.60 6.55 -2.27
C VAL A 62 2.94 5.33 -2.91
N LEU A 63 3.12 4.14 -2.35
CA LEU A 63 2.48 2.92 -2.86
C LEU A 63 0.94 3.02 -2.82
N ALA A 64 0.37 3.48 -1.69
CA ALA A 64 -1.07 3.67 -1.56
C ALA A 64 -1.61 4.71 -2.56
N PHE A 65 -0.88 5.82 -2.75
CA PHE A 65 -1.30 6.87 -3.67
C PHE A 65 -1.17 6.44 -5.14
N GLU A 66 0.00 5.95 -5.53
CA GLU A 66 0.33 5.72 -6.94
C GLU A 66 -0.34 4.44 -7.47
N PHE A 67 -0.27 3.34 -6.71
CA PHE A 67 -0.75 2.05 -7.18
C PHE A 67 -2.21 1.81 -6.84
N VAL A 68 -2.76 2.42 -5.79
CA VAL A 68 -4.19 2.21 -5.45
C VAL A 68 -5.02 3.40 -5.87
N TYR A 69 -4.74 4.61 -5.36
CA TYR A 69 -5.58 5.76 -5.67
C TYR A 69 -5.52 6.16 -7.15
N ARG A 70 -4.30 6.38 -7.70
CA ARG A 70 -4.12 6.84 -9.08
C ARG A 70 -4.49 5.77 -10.10
N ASP A 71 -4.18 4.50 -9.82
CA ASP A 71 -4.57 3.38 -10.68
C ASP A 71 -6.09 3.19 -10.71
N LEU A 72 -6.77 3.23 -9.56
CA LEU A 72 -8.23 3.16 -9.51
C LEU A 72 -8.89 4.34 -10.23
N CYS A 73 -8.37 5.56 -10.07
CA CYS A 73 -8.87 6.73 -10.81
C CYS A 73 -8.70 6.58 -12.33
N THR A 74 -7.62 5.96 -12.78
CA THR A 74 -7.30 5.81 -14.21
C THR A 74 -8.08 4.66 -14.85
N ASN A 75 -8.20 3.53 -14.15
CA ASN A 75 -8.86 2.33 -14.65
C ASN A 75 -10.38 2.36 -14.45
N ARG A 76 -10.90 3.18 -13.51
CA ARG A 76 -12.33 3.29 -13.17
C ARG A 76 -12.78 4.75 -13.06
N PRO A 77 -12.77 5.53 -14.16
CA PRO A 77 -13.12 6.95 -14.13
C PRO A 77 -14.57 7.23 -13.70
N ASP A 78 -15.46 6.27 -13.92
CA ASP A 78 -16.89 6.40 -13.60
C ASP A 78 -17.20 6.20 -12.11
N TRP A 79 -16.21 5.81 -11.30
CA TRP A 79 -16.43 5.55 -9.88
C TRP A 79 -16.52 6.86 -9.09
N PRO A 80 -17.52 7.01 -8.19
CA PRO A 80 -17.58 8.14 -7.29
C PRO A 80 -16.34 8.14 -6.39
N ARG A 81 -15.81 9.34 -6.12
CA ARG A 81 -14.56 9.55 -5.35
C ARG A 81 -14.58 8.86 -3.99
N GLU A 82 -15.76 8.78 -3.36
CA GLU A 82 -16.01 8.07 -2.11
C GLU A 82 -15.70 6.57 -2.21
N ARG A 83 -16.08 5.90 -3.31
CA ARG A 83 -15.78 4.47 -3.53
C ARG A 83 -14.30 4.23 -3.75
N VAL A 84 -13.62 5.14 -4.43
CA VAL A 84 -12.16 5.06 -4.64
C VAL A 84 -11.45 5.21 -3.29
N MET A 85 -11.80 6.21 -2.49
CA MET A 85 -11.24 6.38 -1.14
C MET A 85 -11.54 5.18 -0.23
N LYS A 86 -12.76 4.65 -0.26
CA LYS A 86 -13.11 3.44 0.50
C LYS A 86 -12.25 2.24 0.11
N SER A 87 -11.94 2.11 -1.18
CA SER A 87 -11.05 1.05 -1.67
C SER A 87 -9.62 1.24 -1.17
N VAL A 88 -9.09 2.47 -1.21
CA VAL A 88 -7.75 2.78 -0.66
C VAL A 88 -7.68 2.47 0.84
N ILE A 89 -8.71 2.84 1.62
CA ILE A 89 -8.79 2.52 3.04
C ILE A 89 -8.77 0.99 3.22
N MET A 90 -9.56 0.27 2.43
CA MET A 90 -9.68 -1.18 2.52
C MET A 90 -8.38 -1.92 2.17
N TYR A 91 -7.65 -1.49 1.13
CA TYR A 91 -6.45 -2.17 0.65
C TYR A 91 -5.13 -1.67 1.26
N CYS A 92 -5.09 -0.46 1.81
CA CYS A 92 -3.86 0.13 2.35
C CYS A 92 -3.94 0.35 3.86
N VAL A 93 -4.99 1.00 4.35
CA VAL A 93 -5.10 1.40 5.77
C VAL A 93 -5.41 0.21 6.65
N ILE A 94 -6.39 -0.62 6.26
CA ILE A 94 -6.74 -1.82 7.05
C ILE A 94 -5.54 -2.77 7.19
N PRO A 95 -4.82 -3.15 6.13
CA PRO A 95 -3.68 -4.05 6.26
C PRO A 95 -2.55 -3.45 7.10
N PHE A 96 -2.29 -2.14 6.96
CA PHE A 96 -1.34 -1.42 7.81
C PHE A 96 -1.72 -1.52 9.30
N CYS A 97 -2.99 -1.29 9.64
CA CYS A 97 -3.51 -1.46 11.00
C CYS A 97 -3.45 -2.91 11.49
N VAL A 98 -3.71 -3.89 10.62
CA VAL A 98 -3.57 -5.32 10.95
C VAL A 98 -2.11 -5.64 11.30
N GLY A 99 -1.15 -5.13 10.53
CA GLY A 99 0.28 -5.27 10.83
C GLY A 99 0.66 -4.73 12.21
N MET A 100 0.16 -3.54 12.55
CA MET A 100 0.30 -2.96 13.88
C MET A 100 -0.33 -3.83 14.97
N ALA A 101 -1.57 -4.30 14.75
CA ALA A 101 -2.29 -5.14 15.70
C ALA A 101 -1.56 -6.47 15.96
N VAL A 102 -0.98 -7.10 14.94
CA VAL A 102 -0.16 -8.32 15.09
C VAL A 102 1.01 -8.07 16.03
N LEU A 103 1.73 -6.96 15.86
CA LEU A 103 2.82 -6.62 16.78
C LEU A 103 2.31 -6.39 18.20
N LEU A 104 1.19 -5.67 18.38
CA LEU A 104 0.61 -5.44 19.71
C LEU A 104 0.24 -6.76 20.39
N VAL A 105 -0.38 -7.69 19.67
CA VAL A 105 -0.71 -9.02 20.20
C VAL A 105 0.56 -9.76 20.61
N LEU A 106 1.59 -9.77 19.76
CA LEU A 106 2.88 -10.37 20.10
C LEU A 106 3.55 -9.69 21.31
N PHE A 107 3.42 -8.37 21.42
CA PHE A 107 3.95 -7.59 22.52
C PHE A 107 3.24 -7.87 23.84
N VAL A 108 1.92 -8.11 23.82
CA VAL A 108 1.12 -8.42 25.01
C VAL A 108 1.30 -9.88 25.46
N ILE A 109 1.51 -10.81 24.53
CA ILE A 109 1.76 -12.23 24.84
C ILE A 109 3.16 -12.44 25.42
N LYS A 110 4.11 -11.56 25.08
CA LYS A 110 5.50 -11.61 25.52
C LYS A 110 5.68 -10.97 26.90
#